data_AF-A0A8S2SQA1-F1
#
_entry.id   AF-A0A8S2SQA1-F1
#
_cell.length_a   1.000
_cell.length_b   1.000
_cell.length_c   1.000
_cell.angle_alpha   90.00
_cell.angle_beta   90.00
_cell.angle_gamma   90.00
#
_symmetry.space_group_name_H-M   'P 1'
#
loop_
_entity.id
_entity.type
_entity.pdbx_description
1 polymer ?
#
loop_
_entity_poly.entity_id
_entity_poly.type
_entity_poly.pdbx_seq_one_letter_code
_entity_poly.pdbx_strand_id
1 'polypeptide(L)'
;MITATRQNLSTETVTIPVSEIEEIFKQIAETLQNVAKNEYQFINSCKEFFQFEEPKKVQFNEAGDCGYIVPIKNSIKQFLNKPDVINLLITNKNETISSTKRDTDLLLTYRDGVAASSNKLLHKNKSSFLLQLYSDDISVTNPLGPKKDEKKLSLFYYIIDDMPPIVRSLLSSIGFLGICLTKFLSNTTY
;
A
#
# COMPACT_ATOMS: atom_id res chain seq x y z
N MET A 1 -18.52 43.71 -21.16
CA MET A 1 -17.76 44.14 -19.96
C MET A 1 -18.33 43.42 -18.76
N ILE A 2 -17.64 42.40 -18.24
CA ILE A 2 -18.03 41.71 -17.00
C ILE A 2 -16.86 41.92 -16.03
N THR A 3 -17.08 42.77 -15.04
CA THR A 3 -16.10 43.13 -14.03
C THR A 3 -16.05 42.01 -13.00
N ALA A 4 -15.00 41.19 -13.03
CA ALA A 4 -14.76 40.17 -12.03
C ALA A 4 -14.21 40.82 -10.75
N THR A 5 -15.05 40.89 -9.71
CA THR A 5 -14.67 41.34 -8.37
C THR A 5 -13.71 40.32 -7.76
N ARG A 6 -12.42 40.66 -7.65
CA ARG A 6 -11.43 39.91 -6.86
C ARG A 6 -11.89 39.89 -5.40
N GLN A 7 -12.30 38.72 -4.90
CA GLN A 7 -12.39 38.50 -3.45
C GLN A 7 -10.97 38.51 -2.88
N ASN A 8 -10.66 39.49 -2.05
CA ASN A 8 -9.46 39.50 -1.23
C ASN A 8 -9.55 38.37 -0.21
N LEU A 9 -8.75 37.32 -0.38
CA LEU A 9 -8.43 36.39 0.71
C LEU A 9 -7.55 37.16 1.71
N SER A 10 -8.11 37.56 2.85
CA SER A 10 -7.31 38.02 3.98
C SER A 10 -6.52 36.84 4.53
N THR A 11 -5.21 36.82 4.32
CA THR A 11 -4.30 35.93 5.05
C THR A 11 -4.26 36.38 6.51
N GLU A 12 -5.05 35.73 7.36
CA GLU A 12 -4.89 35.84 8.81
C GLU A 12 -3.53 35.23 9.20
N THR A 13 -2.57 36.09 9.52
CA THR A 13 -1.29 35.66 10.09
C THR A 13 -1.51 35.28 11.55
N VAL A 14 -1.48 33.99 11.85
CA VAL A 14 -1.47 33.47 13.22
C VAL A 14 -0.05 33.57 13.77
N THR A 15 0.14 34.42 14.77
CA THR A 15 1.43 34.55 15.48
C THR A 15 1.48 33.51 16.59
N ILE A 16 2.24 32.45 16.38
CA ILE A 16 2.46 31.40 17.39
C ILE A 16 3.75 31.72 18.16
N PRO A 17 3.73 31.76 19.50
CA PRO A 17 4.94 31.92 20.31
C PRO A 17 5.94 30.78 20.05
N VAL A 18 7.22 31.11 19.95
CA VAL A 18 8.29 30.10 19.77
C VAL A 18 8.30 29.06 20.89
N SER A 19 7.94 29.46 22.12
CA SER A 19 7.83 28.56 23.27
C SER A 19 6.79 27.45 23.09
N GLU A 20 5.68 27.76 22.41
CA GLU A 20 4.62 26.78 22.12
C GLU A 20 5.12 25.74 21.10
N ILE A 21 5.89 26.20 20.11
CA ILE A 21 6.56 25.32 19.14
C ILE A 21 7.59 24.42 19.83
N GLU A 22 8.41 24.98 20.72
CA GLU A 22 9.40 24.22 21.51
C GLU A 22 8.75 23.13 22.37
N GLU A 23 7.60 23.44 22.99
CA GLU A 23 6.85 22.48 23.80
C GLU A 23 6.27 21.35 22.94
N ILE A 24 5.74 21.66 21.76
CA ILE A 24 5.29 20.65 20.79
C ILE A 24 6.45 19.73 20.37
N PHE A 25 7.60 20.29 20.01
CA PHE A 25 8.77 19.48 19.64
C PHE A 25 9.24 18.58 20.78
N LYS A 26 9.23 19.09 22.01
CA LYS A 26 9.59 18.29 23.19
C LYS A 26 8.61 17.13 23.39
N GLN A 27 7.31 17.37 23.29
CA GLN A 27 6.29 16.32 23.39
C GLN A 27 6.43 15.27 22.28
N ILE A 28 6.71 15.69 21.04
CA ILE A 28 6.97 14.77 19.92
C ILE A 28 8.21 13.92 20.21
N ALA A 29 9.31 14.53 20.64
CA ALA A 29 10.55 13.82 20.94
C ALA A 29 10.37 12.80 22.08
N GLU A 30 9.69 13.18 23.16
CA GLU A 30 9.36 12.28 24.27
C GLU A 30 8.47 11.12 23.80
N THR A 31 7.47 11.40 22.96
CA THR A 31 6.60 10.37 22.39
C THR A 31 7.40 9.40 21.52
N LEU A 32 8.26 9.89 20.62
CA LEU A 32 9.10 9.05 19.77
C LEU A 32 10.06 8.18 20.58
N GLN A 33 10.67 8.73 21.63
CA GLN A 33 11.54 7.97 22.53
C GLN A 33 10.78 6.88 23.27
N ASN A 34 9.57 7.15 23.74
CA ASN A 34 8.73 6.16 24.40
C ASN A 34 8.28 5.06 23.44
N VAL A 35 7.84 5.41 22.23
CA VAL A 35 7.46 4.43 21.19
C VAL A 35 8.64 3.54 20.80
N ALA A 36 9.85 4.10 20.70
CA ALA A 36 11.06 3.39 20.28
C ALA A 36 11.83 2.71 21.44
N LYS A 37 11.33 2.75 22.67
CA LYS A 37 12.05 2.30 23.86
C LYS A 37 12.39 0.80 23.83
N ASN A 38 11.48 -0.02 23.32
CA ASN A 38 11.69 -1.44 23.07
C ASN A 38 10.66 -1.99 22.08
N GLU A 39 10.91 -3.18 21.56
CA GLU A 39 10.05 -3.86 20.57
C GLU A 39 8.60 -4.00 21.04
N TYR A 40 8.38 -4.35 22.31
CA TYR A 40 7.04 -4.51 22.86
C TYR A 40 6.24 -3.20 22.84
N GLN A 41 6.85 -2.10 23.28
CA GLN A 41 6.22 -0.78 23.27
C GLN A 41 5.96 -0.31 21.84
N PHE A 42 6.92 -0.51 20.94
CA PHE A 42 6.76 -0.20 19.52
C PHE A 42 5.57 -0.93 18.90
N ILE A 43 5.49 -2.26 19.08
CA ILE A 43 4.40 -3.07 18.52
C ILE A 43 3.04 -2.68 19.11
N ASN A 44 2.98 -2.39 20.42
CA ASN A 44 1.75 -1.92 21.04
C ASN A 44 1.30 -0.56 20.49
N SER A 45 2.22 0.39 20.32
CA SER A 45 1.92 1.67 19.67
C SER A 45 1.48 1.46 18.21
N CYS A 46 2.08 0.53 17.48
CA CYS A 46 1.63 0.20 16.12
C CYS A 46 0.20 -0.35 16.10
N LYS A 47 -0.17 -1.20 17.06
CA LYS A 47 -1.52 -1.73 17.20
C LYS A 47 -2.53 -0.63 17.54
N GLU A 48 -2.16 0.28 18.44
CA GLU A 48 -3.01 1.38 18.88
C GLU A 48 -3.24 2.41 17.76
N PHE A 49 -2.17 2.94 17.16
CA PHE A 49 -2.27 4.05 16.22
C PHE A 49 -2.58 3.62 14.78
N PHE A 50 -2.06 2.46 14.36
CA PHE A 50 -2.14 2.02 12.96
C PHE A 50 -3.00 0.78 12.77
N GLN A 51 -3.65 0.28 13.83
CA GLN A 51 -4.42 -0.97 13.79
C GLN A 51 -3.58 -2.13 13.21
N PHE A 52 -2.29 -2.12 13.53
CA PHE A 52 -1.32 -3.07 12.99
C PHE A 52 -1.73 -4.52 13.29
N GLU A 53 -1.69 -5.36 12.25
CA GLU A 53 -1.86 -6.80 12.37
C GLU A 53 -0.56 -7.52 12.10
N GLU A 54 -0.19 -8.42 13.01
CA GLU A 54 1.04 -9.19 12.88
C GLU A 54 0.98 -10.16 11.69
N PRO A 55 2.09 -10.31 10.95
CA PRO A 55 2.20 -11.32 9.92
C PRO A 55 1.98 -12.72 10.48
N LYS A 56 1.27 -13.56 9.73
CA LYS A 56 1.04 -14.95 10.09
C LYS A 56 2.16 -15.81 9.53
N LYS A 57 2.77 -16.62 10.38
CA LYS A 57 3.68 -17.68 9.95
C LYS A 57 2.89 -18.75 9.21
N VAL A 58 3.31 -19.08 8.00
CA VAL A 58 2.75 -20.14 7.18
C VAL A 58 3.80 -21.22 7.05
N GLN A 59 3.46 -22.45 7.43
CA GLN A 59 4.32 -23.61 7.29
C GLN A 59 4.01 -24.32 5.97
N PHE A 60 5.03 -24.57 5.17
CA PHE A 60 4.90 -25.19 3.85
C PHE A 60 4.99 -26.72 3.90
N ASN A 61 5.71 -27.27 4.90
CA ASN A 61 5.88 -28.71 5.08
C ASN A 61 6.14 -29.10 6.54
N GLU A 62 6.07 -30.40 6.82
CA GLU A 62 6.34 -30.97 8.16
C GLU A 62 7.81 -30.80 8.59
N ALA A 63 8.73 -30.59 7.64
CA ALA A 63 10.15 -30.33 7.92
C ALA A 63 10.40 -28.95 8.55
N GLY A 64 9.38 -28.08 8.62
CA GLY A 64 9.45 -26.78 9.29
C GLY A 64 9.78 -25.62 8.36
N ASP A 65 9.80 -25.84 7.04
CA ASP A 65 9.96 -24.76 6.07
C ASP A 65 8.75 -23.82 6.17
N CYS A 66 9.04 -22.52 6.26
CA CYS A 66 8.01 -21.53 6.53
C CYS A 66 8.27 -20.19 5.83
N GLY A 67 7.20 -19.41 5.74
CA GLY A 67 7.21 -18.01 5.33
C GLY A 67 6.26 -17.19 6.21
N TYR A 68 6.15 -15.91 5.90
CA TYR A 68 5.27 -14.98 6.61
C TYR A 68 4.36 -14.29 5.61
N ILE A 69 3.07 -14.22 5.94
CA ILE A 69 2.05 -13.55 5.12
C ILE A 69 1.32 -12.52 5.96
N VAL A 70 1.18 -11.32 5.42
CA VAL A 70 0.38 -10.26 6.04
C VAL A 70 -1.11 -10.51 5.74
N PRO A 71 -2.00 -10.46 6.75
CA PRO A 71 -3.45 -10.62 6.54
C PRO A 71 -4.10 -9.49 5.71
N ILE A 72 -3.96 -9.54 4.38
CA ILE A 72 -4.38 -8.45 3.48
C ILE A 72 -5.84 -8.04 3.60
N LYS A 73 -6.74 -8.95 3.97
CA LYS A 73 -8.17 -8.65 4.06
C LYS A 73 -8.42 -7.52 5.06
N ASN A 74 -7.72 -7.53 6.19
CA ASN A 74 -7.90 -6.54 7.23
C ASN A 74 -7.13 -5.26 6.89
N SER A 75 -5.92 -5.37 6.34
CA SER A 75 -5.18 -4.21 5.82
C SER A 75 -5.99 -3.43 4.78
N ILE A 76 -6.62 -4.13 3.83
CA ILE A 76 -7.47 -3.51 2.80
C ILE A 76 -8.73 -2.92 3.43
N LYS A 77 -9.38 -3.60 4.37
CA LYS A 77 -10.54 -3.02 5.07
C LYS A 77 -10.18 -1.71 5.78
N GLN A 78 -9.06 -1.68 6.50
CA GLN A 78 -8.60 -0.47 7.18
C GLN A 78 -8.29 0.64 6.18
N PHE A 79 -7.65 0.30 5.06
CA PHE A 79 -7.38 1.25 3.98
C PHE A 79 -8.67 1.83 3.39
N LEU A 80 -9.66 0.98 3.11
CA LEU A 80 -10.97 1.35 2.56
C LEU A 80 -11.89 2.04 3.60
N ASN A 81 -11.61 1.95 4.89
CA ASN A 81 -12.36 2.67 5.91
C ASN A 81 -12.00 4.17 6.00
N LYS A 82 -10.97 4.61 5.27
CA LYS A 82 -10.61 6.04 5.19
C LYS A 82 -11.51 6.75 4.17
N PRO A 83 -12.30 7.77 4.58
CA PRO A 83 -13.21 8.47 3.66
C PRO A 83 -12.52 9.03 2.42
N ASP A 84 -11.32 9.59 2.58
CA ASP A 84 -10.55 10.17 1.49
C ASP A 84 -10.19 9.13 0.42
N VAL A 85 -9.86 7.91 0.86
CA VAL A 85 -9.53 6.79 -0.03
C VAL A 85 -10.75 6.38 -0.85
N ILE A 86 -11.91 6.24 -0.20
CA ILE A 86 -13.15 5.87 -0.89
C ILE A 86 -13.56 6.96 -1.90
N ASN A 87 -13.50 8.23 -1.50
CA ASN A 87 -13.80 9.35 -2.38
C ASN A 87 -12.87 9.35 -3.60
N LEU A 88 -11.58 9.11 -3.39
CA LEU A 88 -10.60 9.04 -4.46
C LEU A 88 -10.89 7.89 -5.44
N LEU A 89 -11.22 6.70 -4.93
CA LEU A 89 -11.59 5.54 -5.74
C LEU A 89 -12.85 5.78 -6.58
N ILE A 90 -13.88 6.38 -5.98
CA ILE A 90 -15.14 6.69 -6.68
C ILE A 90 -14.89 7.73 -7.78
N THR A 91 -14.16 8.80 -7.47
CA THR A 91 -13.81 9.85 -8.43
C THR A 91 -13.02 9.28 -9.60
N ASN A 92 -11.95 8.50 -9.32
CA ASN A 92 -11.14 7.87 -10.35
C ASN A 92 -11.96 6.95 -11.26
N LYS A 93 -12.86 6.16 -10.68
CA LYS A 93 -13.76 5.27 -11.44
C LYS A 93 -14.66 6.06 -12.37
N ASN A 94 -15.26 7.16 -11.89
CA ASN A 94 -16.14 8.00 -12.70
C ASN A 94 -15.39 8.71 -13.83
N GLU A 95 -14.18 9.18 -13.56
CA GLU A 95 -13.30 9.81 -14.57
C GLU A 95 -12.87 8.81 -15.64
N THR A 96 -12.51 7.59 -15.24
CA THR A 96 -12.15 6.51 -16.16
C THR A 96 -13.32 6.16 -17.08
N ILE A 97 -14.51 5.93 -16.52
CA ILE A 97 -15.73 5.64 -17.30
C ILE A 97 -16.08 6.79 -18.26
N SER A 98 -15.92 8.03 -17.81
CA SER A 98 -16.20 9.21 -18.65
C SER A 98 -15.18 9.37 -19.77
N SER A 99 -13.96 8.89 -19.58
CA SER A 99 -12.88 8.99 -20.56
C SER A 99 -12.97 7.88 -21.60
N THR A 100 -13.25 6.64 -21.20
CA THR A 100 -13.46 5.51 -22.13
C THR A 100 -14.73 5.67 -22.98
N LYS A 101 -15.74 6.41 -22.51
CA LYS A 101 -16.90 6.80 -23.32
C LYS A 101 -16.58 7.85 -24.39
N ARG A 102 -15.58 8.70 -24.15
CA ARG A 102 -15.20 9.78 -25.06
C ARG A 102 -14.20 9.32 -26.12
N ASP A 103 -13.35 8.36 -25.76
CA ASP A 103 -12.30 7.83 -26.62
C ASP A 103 -12.25 6.30 -26.46
N THR A 104 -12.77 5.58 -27.46
CA THR A 104 -12.82 4.12 -27.47
C THR A 104 -11.52 3.47 -27.91
N ASP A 105 -10.55 4.26 -28.36
CA ASP A 105 -9.28 3.76 -28.90
C ASP A 105 -8.20 3.68 -27.81
N LEU A 106 -8.48 4.20 -26.60
CA LEU A 106 -7.57 4.19 -25.46
C LEU A 106 -7.96 3.14 -24.41
N LEU A 107 -6.97 2.35 -24.00
CA LEU A 107 -7.07 1.47 -22.83
C LEU A 107 -6.45 2.19 -21.62
N LEU A 108 -7.27 2.53 -20.63
CA LEU A 108 -6.84 3.33 -19.46
C LEU A 108 -6.58 2.46 -18.23
N THR A 109 -7.29 1.34 -18.13
CA THR A 109 -7.20 0.40 -17.01
C THR A 109 -7.16 -1.04 -17.50
N TYR A 110 -6.75 -1.97 -16.63
CA TYR A 110 -6.84 -3.40 -16.93
C TYR A 110 -8.26 -3.83 -17.33
N ARG A 111 -9.29 -3.15 -16.78
CA ARG A 111 -10.70 -3.44 -17.02
C ARG A 111 -11.15 -3.19 -18.45
N ASP A 112 -10.44 -2.34 -19.18
CA ASP A 112 -10.74 -2.03 -20.59
C ASP A 112 -10.20 -3.13 -21.52
N GLY A 113 -9.27 -3.96 -21.02
CA GLY A 113 -8.65 -5.02 -21.79
C GLY A 113 -9.55 -6.22 -22.05
N VAL A 114 -9.30 -6.89 -23.18
CA VAL A 114 -10.01 -8.12 -23.58
C VAL A 114 -9.93 -9.20 -22.49
N ALA A 115 -8.77 -9.33 -21.83
CA ALA A 115 -8.58 -10.28 -20.73
C ALA A 115 -9.58 -10.04 -19.57
N ALA A 116 -9.82 -8.79 -19.19
CA ALA A 116 -10.80 -8.46 -18.15
C ALA A 116 -12.24 -8.74 -18.61
N SER A 117 -12.57 -8.43 -19.87
CA SER A 117 -13.90 -8.71 -20.43
C SER A 117 -14.21 -10.22 -20.58
N SER A 118 -13.18 -11.05 -20.74
CA SER A 118 -13.35 -12.51 -20.75
C SER A 118 -13.47 -13.11 -19.34
N ASN A 119 -13.14 -12.35 -18.29
CA ASN A 119 -13.10 -12.83 -16.92
C ASN A 119 -14.49 -12.83 -16.27
N LYS A 120 -15.03 -14.04 -16.03
CA LYS A 120 -16.35 -14.24 -15.41
C LYS A 120 -16.51 -13.58 -14.03
N LEU A 121 -15.45 -13.52 -13.23
CA LEU A 121 -15.52 -12.92 -11.88
C LEU A 121 -15.66 -11.41 -11.96
N LEU A 122 -14.89 -10.76 -12.85
CA LEU A 122 -14.96 -9.32 -13.06
C LEU A 122 -16.29 -8.90 -13.71
N HIS A 123 -16.82 -9.73 -14.60
CA HIS A 123 -18.15 -9.51 -15.19
C HIS A 123 -19.27 -9.61 -14.16
N LYS A 124 -19.22 -10.63 -13.28
CA LYS A 124 -20.24 -10.85 -12.24
C LYS A 124 -20.17 -9.78 -11.15
N ASN A 125 -19.00 -9.23 -10.85
CA ASN A 125 -18.81 -8.27 -9.78
C ASN A 125 -18.08 -7.00 -10.26
N LYS A 126 -18.82 -6.07 -10.86
CA LYS A 126 -18.29 -4.77 -11.33
C LYS A 126 -17.79 -3.83 -10.21
N SER A 127 -17.99 -4.22 -8.95
CA SER A 127 -17.52 -3.50 -7.77
C SER A 127 -16.39 -4.23 -7.04
N SER A 128 -15.85 -5.30 -7.62
CA SER A 128 -14.66 -5.97 -7.06
C SER A 128 -13.45 -5.05 -7.13
N PHE A 129 -12.56 -5.11 -6.13
CA PHE A 129 -11.26 -4.46 -6.19
C PHE A 129 -10.26 -5.29 -7.00
N LEU A 130 -9.46 -4.64 -7.83
CA LEU A 130 -8.32 -5.23 -8.49
C LEU A 130 -7.06 -4.98 -7.66
N LEU A 131 -6.38 -6.07 -7.32
CA LEU A 131 -5.04 -6.02 -6.74
C LEU A 131 -4.06 -6.52 -7.79
N GLN A 132 -3.05 -5.72 -8.08
CA GLN A 132 -1.94 -6.16 -8.90
C GLN A 132 -0.82 -6.64 -7.98
N LEU A 133 -0.39 -7.88 -8.18
CA LEU A 133 0.65 -8.52 -7.39
C LEU A 133 1.99 -8.42 -8.11
N TYR A 134 3.04 -8.16 -7.33
CA TYR A 134 4.42 -8.18 -7.78
C TYR A 134 5.23 -9.11 -6.90
N SER A 135 6.27 -9.68 -7.48
CA SER A 135 7.28 -10.44 -6.74
C SER A 135 8.67 -9.89 -7.06
N ASP A 136 9.50 -9.79 -6.05
CA ASP A 136 10.92 -9.48 -6.19
C ASP A 136 11.74 -10.47 -5.36
N ASP A 137 12.97 -10.68 -5.76
CA ASP A 137 13.88 -11.53 -5.01
C ASP A 137 15.11 -10.75 -4.54
N ILE A 138 15.46 -10.90 -3.26
CA ILE A 138 16.67 -10.34 -2.68
C ILE A 138 17.57 -11.44 -2.13
N SER A 139 18.88 -11.28 -2.28
CA SER A 139 19.87 -12.18 -1.68
C SER A 139 20.42 -11.55 -0.40
N VAL A 140 20.23 -12.22 0.74
CA VAL A 140 20.78 -11.78 2.03
C VAL A 140 22.13 -12.47 2.25
N THR A 141 23.16 -12.02 1.55
CA THR A 141 24.50 -12.61 1.60
C THR A 141 25.56 -11.54 1.55
N ASN A 142 26.80 -11.91 1.94
CA ASN A 142 27.95 -11.09 1.63
C ASN A 142 28.18 -11.17 0.11
N PRO A 143 28.11 -10.05 -0.63
CA PRO A 143 28.19 -10.05 -2.09
C PRO A 143 29.53 -10.58 -2.65
N LEU A 144 30.57 -10.69 -1.80
CA LEU A 144 31.93 -11.10 -2.19
C LEU A 144 32.29 -12.54 -1.78
N GLY A 145 31.40 -13.26 -1.10
CA GLY A 145 31.68 -14.61 -0.59
C GLY A 145 31.26 -15.74 -1.53
N PRO A 146 31.83 -16.96 -1.38
CA PRO A 146 31.49 -18.13 -2.19
C PRO A 146 30.04 -18.63 -2.02
N LYS A 147 29.29 -18.10 -1.04
CA LYS A 147 27.89 -18.45 -0.72
C LYS A 147 26.90 -17.33 -1.08
N LYS A 148 27.22 -16.49 -2.06
CA LYS A 148 26.44 -15.28 -2.40
C LYS A 148 24.96 -15.52 -2.78
N ASP A 149 24.58 -16.74 -3.17
CA ASP A 149 23.22 -17.06 -3.61
C ASP A 149 22.51 -18.10 -2.72
N GLU A 150 23.10 -18.48 -1.58
CA GLU A 150 22.57 -19.57 -0.74
C GLU A 150 21.31 -19.15 0.06
N LYS A 151 21.10 -17.85 0.27
CA LYS A 151 19.99 -17.29 1.04
C LYS A 151 19.23 -16.22 0.26
N LYS A 152 18.54 -16.67 -0.78
CA LYS A 152 17.62 -15.86 -1.57
C LYS A 152 16.24 -15.84 -0.92
N LEU A 153 15.68 -14.65 -0.71
CA LEU A 153 14.34 -14.40 -0.21
C LEU A 153 13.48 -13.90 -1.37
N SER A 154 12.26 -14.41 -1.45
CA SER A 154 11.23 -13.93 -2.37
C SER A 154 10.21 -13.12 -1.59
N LEU A 155 9.99 -11.89 -2.04
CA LEU A 155 9.08 -10.92 -1.46
C LEU A 155 7.91 -10.73 -2.41
N PHE A 156 6.73 -10.63 -1.83
CA PHE A 156 5.50 -10.39 -2.56
C PHE A 156 4.88 -9.08 -2.11
N TYR A 157 4.43 -8.30 -3.08
CA TYR A 157 3.82 -6.99 -2.88
C TYR A 157 2.51 -6.91 -3.65
N TYR A 158 1.68 -5.96 -3.26
CA TYR A 158 0.47 -5.63 -3.97
C TYR A 158 0.31 -4.12 -4.10
N ILE A 159 -0.33 -3.69 -5.19
CA ILE A 159 -0.91 -2.36 -5.32
C ILE A 159 -2.40 -2.50 -5.61
N ILE A 160 -3.18 -1.47 -5.25
CA ILE A 160 -4.59 -1.40 -5.61
C ILE A 160 -4.69 -0.77 -6.99
N ASP A 161 -5.05 -1.56 -8.00
CA ASP A 161 -5.05 -1.13 -9.40
C ASP A 161 -6.12 -0.07 -9.70
N ASP A 162 -7.23 -0.09 -8.94
CA ASP A 162 -8.32 0.87 -9.08
C ASP A 162 -7.98 2.28 -8.56
N MET A 163 -6.79 2.48 -7.96
CA MET A 163 -6.31 3.79 -7.55
C MET A 163 -5.85 4.64 -8.76
N PRO A 164 -5.94 5.97 -8.69
CA PRO A 164 -5.42 6.85 -9.74
C PRO A 164 -3.96 6.53 -10.09
N PRO A 165 -3.54 6.61 -11.37
CA PRO A 165 -2.16 6.33 -11.78
C PRO A 165 -1.12 7.09 -10.95
N ILE A 166 -1.36 8.37 -10.67
CA ILE A 166 -0.45 9.21 -9.87
C ILE A 166 -0.23 8.68 -8.45
N VAL A 167 -1.25 8.05 -7.85
CA VAL A 167 -1.14 7.46 -6.52
C VAL A 167 -0.50 6.08 -6.57
N ARG A 168 -0.80 5.28 -7.60
CA ARG A 168 -0.16 3.96 -7.82
C ARG A 168 1.35 4.06 -8.01
N SER A 169 1.86 5.18 -8.51
CA SER A 169 3.29 5.42 -8.65
C SER A 169 4.00 5.79 -7.33
N LEU A 170 3.27 6.05 -6.24
CA LEU A 170 3.86 6.37 -4.95
C LEU A 170 4.35 5.10 -4.26
N LEU A 171 5.54 5.15 -3.67
CA LEU A 171 6.08 4.04 -2.88
C LEU A 171 5.15 3.66 -1.71
N SER A 172 4.48 4.64 -1.11
CA SER A 172 3.50 4.43 -0.02
C SER A 172 2.23 3.69 -0.45
N SER A 173 2.01 3.51 -1.76
CA SER A 173 0.89 2.70 -2.29
C SER A 173 1.22 1.21 -2.41
N ILE A 174 2.51 0.84 -2.28
CA ILE A 174 2.97 -0.53 -2.35
C ILE A 174 2.75 -1.21 -0.99
N GLY A 175 1.80 -2.14 -0.95
CA GLY A 175 1.54 -2.98 0.20
C GLY A 175 2.41 -4.22 0.18
N PHE A 176 2.94 -4.61 1.34
CA PHE A 176 3.66 -5.87 1.50
C PHE A 176 2.67 -7.02 1.74
N LEU A 177 2.84 -8.12 0.99
CA LEU A 177 1.98 -9.30 1.08
C LEU A 177 2.65 -10.43 1.87
N GLY A 178 3.92 -10.69 1.64
CA GLY A 178 4.62 -11.77 2.33
C GLY A 178 6.04 -12.02 1.87
N ILE A 179 6.70 -12.94 2.56
CA ILE A 179 8.10 -13.30 2.32
C ILE A 179 8.36 -14.77 2.66
N CYS A 180 9.23 -15.40 1.88
CA CYS A 180 9.75 -16.73 2.14
C CYS A 180 11.14 -16.89 1.52
N LEU A 181 11.86 -17.98 1.85
CA LEU A 181 13.06 -18.34 1.11
C LEU A 181 12.67 -18.82 -0.29
N THR A 182 13.37 -18.32 -1.32
CA THR A 182 13.07 -18.61 -2.74
C THR A 182 13.09 -20.11 -3.05
N LYS A 183 13.95 -20.88 -2.38
CA LYS A 183 14.03 -22.34 -2.52
C LYS A 183 12.71 -23.06 -2.21
N PHE A 184 11.79 -22.43 -1.47
CA PHE A 184 10.48 -23.00 -1.17
C PHE A 184 9.45 -22.79 -2.28
N LEU A 185 9.71 -21.86 -3.21
CA LEU A 185 8.82 -21.60 -4.35
C LEU A 185 9.12 -22.52 -5.55
N SER A 186 10.34 -23.04 -5.65
CA SER A 186 10.84 -23.81 -6.80
C SER A 186 10.31 -25.26 -6.89
N ASN A 187 9.51 -25.73 -5.94
CA ASN A 187 8.92 -27.08 -5.96
C ASN A 187 7.59 -27.18 -6.74
N THR A 188 7.21 -26.15 -7.48
CA THR A 188 5.99 -26.19 -8.30
C THR A 188 6.29 -26.87 -9.63
N THR A 189 6.26 -28.19 -9.63
CA THR A 189 6.11 -29.01 -10.83
C THR A 189 4.79 -28.59 -11.49
N TYR A 190 4.86 -27.88 -12.61
CA TYR A 190 3.71 -27.63 -13.49
C TYR A 190 3.49 -28.81 -14.43
#